data_AF-F0IW35-F1
#
_entry.id   AF-F0IW35-F1
#
_cell.length_a   1.000
_cell.length_b   1.000
_cell.length_c   1.000
_cell.angle_alpha   90.00
_cell.angle_beta   90.00
_cell.angle_gamma   90.00
#
_symmetry.space_group_name_H-M   'P 1'
#
loop_
_entity.id
_entity.type
_entity.pdbx_description
1 polymer ?
#
loop_
_entity_poly.entity_id
_entity_poly.type
_entity_poly.pdbx_seq_one_letter_code
_entity_poly.pdbx_strand_id
1 'polypeptide(L)' 'MKTISIGLVAYFEDRFLRGLFELEYQKNYQVCHVTLGREPKDEETLDFLKFFPN' A
#
# COMPACT_ATOMS: atom_id res chain seq x y z
N MET A 1 31.33 2.14 -4.25
CA MET A 1 29.97 2.42 -4.73
C MET A 1 29.05 2.40 -3.51
N LYS A 2 28.26 3.44 -3.24
CA LYS A 2 27.31 3.40 -2.12
C LYS A 2 26.07 2.63 -2.61
N THR A 3 25.78 1.49 -2.01
CA THR A 3 24.60 0.68 -2.34
C THR A 3 23.39 1.28 -1.64
N ILE A 4 22.33 1.54 -2.42
CA ILE A 4 21.01 1.88 -1.92
C ILE A 4 20.14 0.64 -2.13
N SER A 5 19.48 0.16 -1.08
CA SER A 5 18.49 -0.92 -1.17
C SER A 5 17.11 -0.35 -0.91
N ILE A 6 16.14 -0.68 -1.78
CA ILE A 6 14.74 -0.25 -1.64
C ILE A 6 13.84 -1.48 -1.74
N GLY A 7 13.03 -1.71 -0.71
CA GLY A 7 11.97 -2.70 -0.67
C GLY A 7 10.59 -2.05 -0.71
N LEU A 8 9.62 -2.72 -1.34
CA LEU A 8 8.21 -2.38 -1.26
C LEU A 8 7.44 -3.63 -0.85
N VAL A 9 6.70 -3.53 0.26
CA VAL A 9 5.71 -4.51 0.67
C VAL A 9 4.32 -3.91 0.45
N ALA A 10 3.48 -4.58 -0.33
CA ALA A 10 2.10 -4.18 -0.55
C ALA A 10 1.15 -5.15 0.18
N TYR A 11 0.20 -4.61 0.94
CA TYR A 11 -0.76 -5.40 1.71
C TYR A 11 -2.09 -4.65 1.85
N PHE A 12 -3.17 -5.38 2.19
CA PHE A 12 -4.48 -4.78 2.43
C PHE A 12 -4.68 -4.50 3.92
N GLU A 13 -5.07 -3.26 4.26
CA GLU A 13 -5.37 -2.82 5.62
C GLU A 13 -6.44 -1.72 5.59
N ASP A 14 -7.41 -1.78 6.50
CA ASP A 14 -8.52 -0.82 6.62
C ASP A 14 -9.35 -0.56 5.36
N ARG A 15 -9.44 -1.57 4.46
CA ARG A 15 -10.08 -1.49 3.12
C ARG A 15 -9.24 -0.77 2.06
N PHE A 16 -7.97 -0.47 2.35
CA PHE A 16 -7.05 0.14 1.41
C PHE A 16 -5.89 -0.79 1.06
N LEU A 17 -5.38 -0.65 -0.16
CA LEU A 17 -4.06 -1.17 -0.49
C LEU A 17 -3.03 -0.22 0.14
N ARG A 18 -2.20 -0.75 1.04
CA ARG A 18 -1.08 -0.04 1.65
C ARG A 18 0.23 -0.47 1.00
N GLY A 19 1.17 0.46 0.96
CA GLY A 19 2.55 0.21 0.59
C GLY A 19 3.47 0.62 1.73
N LEU A 20 4.37 -0.27 2.13
CA LEU A 20 5.48 0.04 3.03
C LEU A 20 6.77 0.08 2.22
N PHE A 21 7.38 1.25 2.14
CA PHE A 21 8.70 1.41 1.55
C PHE A 21 9.77 1.29 2.62
N GLU A 22 10.75 0.44 2.37
CA GLU A 22 11.92 0.23 3.23
C GLU A 22 13.16 0.69 2.46
N LEU A 23 13.83 1.70 2.98
CA LEU A 23 15.06 2.25 2.40
C LEU A 23 16.23 1.98 3.34
N GLU A 24 17.24 1.25 2.86
CA GLU A 24 18.49 1.06 3.58
C GLU A 24 19.63 1.77 2.84
N TYR A 25 20.29 2.70 3.54
CA TYR A 25 21.44 3.45 3.04
C TYR A 25 22.46 3.72 4.14
N GLN A 26 23.69 3.22 3.96
CA GLN A 26 24.80 3.44 4.90
C GLN A 26 24.45 3.10 6.37
N LYS A 27 23.77 1.97 6.60
CA LYS A 27 23.24 1.55 7.92
C LYS A 27 22.15 2.47 8.51
N ASN A 28 21.63 3.41 7.74
CA ASN A 28 20.40 4.13 8.08
C ASN A 28 19.24 3.40 7.43
N TYR A 29 18.25 3.07 8.23
CA TYR A 29 17.01 2.44 7.80
C TYR A 29 15.87 3.45 7.93
N GLN A 30 15.15 3.68 6.85
CA GLN A 30 14.00 4.59 6.79
C GLN A 30 12.79 3.82 6.29
N VAL A 31 11.65 4.09 6.91
CA VAL A 31 10.36 3.51 6.52
C VAL A 31 9.36 4.60 6.20
N CYS A 32 8.59 4.39 5.14
CA CYS A 32 7.50 5.26 4.74
C CYS A 32 6.25 4.43 4.45
N HIS A 33 5.14 4.77 5.09
CA HIS A 33 3.85 4.16 4.83
C HIS A 33 3.06 5.01 3.84
N VAL A 34 2.54 4.39 2.78
CA VAL A 34 1.74 5.04 1.76
C VAL A 34 0.43 4.31 1.54
N THR A 35 -0.63 5.06 1.23
CA THR A 35 -1.88 4.50 0.72
C THR A 35 -1.77 4.42 -0.80
N LEU A 36 -1.81 3.20 -1.35
CA LEU A 36 -1.78 2.95 -2.79
C LEU A 36 -3.21 3.00 -3.33
N GLY A 37 -3.65 4.22 -3.68
CA GLY A 37 -4.97 4.48 -4.25
C GLY A 37 -5.79 5.46 -3.42
N ARG A 38 -6.96 5.83 -3.96
CA ARG A 38 -7.95 6.62 -3.22
C ARG A 38 -8.84 5.72 -2.37
N GLU A 39 -9.45 6.29 -1.36
CA GLU A 39 -10.61 5.66 -0.72
C GLU A 39 -11.67 5.42 -1.78
N PRO A 40 -12.17 4.17 -1.93
CA PRO A 40 -13.28 3.92 -2.83
C PRO A 40 -14.48 4.73 -2.37
N LYS A 41 -15.20 5.33 -3.30
CA LYS A 41 -16.45 6.01 -2.97
C LYS A 41 -17.50 4.98 -2.54
N ASP A 42 -18.51 5.43 -1.80
CA ASP A 42 -19.64 4.58 -1.38
C ASP A 42 -20.31 3.90 -2.58
N GLU A 43 -20.48 4.62 -3.70
CA GLU A 43 -21.05 4.09 -4.95
C GLU A 43 -20.20 2.93 -5.52
N GLU A 44 -18.88 3.09 -5.55
CA GLU A 44 -17.94 2.05 -6.05
C GLU A 44 -17.96 0.82 -5.14
N THR A 45 -18.09 1.03 -3.82
CA THR A 45 -18.21 -0.04 -2.83
C THR A 45 -19.52 -0.80 -2.99
N LEU A 46 -20.64 -0.08 -3.17
CA LEU A 46 -21.96 -0.68 -3.39
C LEU A 46 -22.02 -1.47 -4.69
N ASP A 47 -21.39 -0.98 -5.75
CA ASP A 47 -21.33 -1.70 -7.02
C ASP A 47 -20.51 -2.99 -6.89
N PHE A 48 -19.36 -2.96 -6.22
CA PHE A 48 -18.57 -4.16 -5.95
C PHE A 48 -19.38 -5.25 -5.22
N LEU A 49 -20.14 -4.88 -4.18
CA LEU A 49 -20.97 -5.81 -3.43
C LEU A 49 -22.09 -6.43 -4.26
N LYS A 50 -22.65 -5.70 -5.24
CA LYS A 50 -23.65 -6.26 -6.17
C LYS A 50 -23.06 -7.34 -7.09
N PHE A 51 -21.77 -7.27 -7.40
CA PHE A 51 -21.10 -8.23 -8.28
C PHE A 51 -20.70 -9.54 -7.59
N PHE A 52 -20.70 -9.58 -6.25
CA PHE A 52 -20.47 -10.79 -5.46
C PHE A 52 -21.73 -11.16 -4.68
N PRO A 53 -22.74 -11.78 -5.33
CA PRO A 53 -23.85 -12.36 -4.60
C PRO A 53 -23.34 -13.51 -3.72
N ASN A 54 -23.84 -13.57 -2.48
CA ASN A 54 -23.58 -14.63 -1.51
C ASN A 54 -23.93 -16.02 -2.03
#